data_AF-A0A486XPR8-F1
#
_entry.id   AF-A0A486XPR8-F1
#
_cell.length_a   1.000
_cell.length_b   1.000
_cell.length_c   1.000
_cell.angle_alpha   90.00
_cell.angle_beta   90.00
_cell.angle_gamma   90.00
#
_symmetry.space_group_name_H-M   'P 1'
#
loop_
_entity.id
_entity.type
_entity.pdbx_description
1 polymer ?
#
loop_
_entity_poly.entity_id
_entity_poly.type
_entity_poly.pdbx_seq_one_letter_code
_entity_poly.pdbx_strand_id
1 'polypeptide(L)'
;MKQSVLVLLLCLLFSPTVLAATGSLNLTLSPIGIISLVLFVLAYVLVMLEEKIHLRKSKPVLVAAGIIWALIAWRYMQDGIPGVTADAFRHTLLEFAELMLFLLVAMTYISALEERRLFDALRAWMIRRGFSYRTLFWISGVLAFGISSFANNMTTAMLMCAVVMKVAEGDKRFINLTCVNIVVAANAGGAFIPFGDITTLMVWQAGIITFNEFFTLFIPAVVNYLVPAIIMSLFVERRYPAALQEDVELKRGALRILTLFLTTIAIAVLYHSWLDLPPVLGMMTGLGLLQFFGFFLRKTLPGSLARKRAMAEREGDMERVRALGQIVPFDVFSRIARAEWDTLLFFYGVVMCVGGLGYIGYLEMLSTSLYGGGNPTLANVVLGLMSSVVDNIPVMFAVLTMHPEMSHGQWLLITLTAGVGGSLLSIGSAAGVALMGQARGYYTFAGHLKWAPVILLGYAASVATHLYLNAELFQIFGSPGGH
;
A
#
# COMPACT_ATOMS: atom_id res chain seq x y z
N MET A 1 22.48 -6.01 -6.95
CA MET A 1 21.88 -4.66 -6.95
C MET A 1 22.02 -3.92 -8.27
N LYS A 2 23.21 -3.81 -8.90
CA LYS A 2 23.36 -3.14 -10.22
C LYS A 2 22.91 -3.97 -11.43
N GLN A 3 22.94 -5.30 -11.35
CA GLN A 3 22.72 -6.17 -12.51
C GLN A 3 21.23 -6.39 -12.86
N SER A 4 20.30 -6.44 -11.90
CA SER A 4 18.90 -6.83 -12.19
C SER A 4 18.07 -5.72 -12.85
N VAL A 5 18.30 -4.45 -12.49
CA VAL A 5 17.69 -3.28 -13.17
C VAL A 5 18.32 -3.08 -14.55
N LEU A 6 19.63 -3.34 -14.68
CA LEU A 6 20.33 -3.35 -15.95
C LEU A 6 19.84 -4.47 -16.87
N VAL A 7 19.44 -5.64 -16.33
CA VAL A 7 18.88 -6.74 -17.11
C VAL A 7 17.50 -6.39 -17.66
N LEU A 8 16.62 -5.71 -16.90
CA LEU A 8 15.34 -5.21 -17.44
C LEU A 8 15.57 -4.12 -18.51
N LEU A 9 16.53 -3.22 -18.28
CA LEU A 9 16.97 -2.20 -19.25
C LEU A 9 17.60 -2.82 -20.51
N LEU A 10 18.36 -3.91 -20.38
CA LEU A 10 18.95 -4.65 -21.50
C LEU A 10 17.87 -5.45 -22.26
N CYS A 11 16.89 -6.04 -21.57
CA CYS A 11 15.74 -6.68 -22.21
C CYS A 11 14.88 -5.66 -22.96
N LEU A 12 14.76 -4.42 -22.46
CA LEU A 12 14.12 -3.31 -23.15
C LEU A 12 14.92 -2.80 -24.36
N LEU A 13 16.26 -2.89 -24.33
CA LEU A 13 17.14 -2.41 -25.42
C LEU A 13 17.36 -3.46 -26.54
N PHE A 14 17.12 -4.74 -26.28
CA PHE A 14 17.42 -5.85 -27.20
C PHE A 14 16.21 -6.69 -27.63
N SER A 15 14.99 -6.19 -27.43
CA SER A 15 13.79 -6.84 -28.01
C SER A 15 13.69 -6.49 -29.50
N PRO A 16 13.48 -7.47 -30.41
CA PRO A 16 13.31 -7.20 -31.83
C PRO A 16 12.10 -6.27 -32.03
N THR A 17 12.22 -5.37 -33.01
CA THR A 17 11.19 -4.38 -33.36
C THR A 17 9.84 -5.04 -33.59
N VAL A 18 8.87 -4.78 -32.71
CA VAL A 18 7.46 -5.13 -32.93
C VAL A 18 6.66 -3.84 -33.07
N LEU A 19 5.90 -3.78 -34.16
CA LEU A 19 4.98 -2.70 -34.51
C LEU A 19 3.65 -2.90 -33.78
N ALA A 20 3.50 -2.26 -32.63
CA ALA A 20 2.33 -1.43 -32.37
C ALA A 20 2.67 -0.49 -31.21
N ALA A 21 1.98 0.63 -31.17
CA ALA A 21 1.98 1.55 -30.04
C ALA A 21 0.52 1.81 -29.71
N THR A 22 0.22 2.03 -28.42
CA THR A 22 -1.12 2.39 -27.98
C THR A 22 -1.53 3.79 -28.47
N GLY A 23 -0.55 4.68 -28.70
CA GLY A 23 -0.73 5.91 -29.45
C GLY A 23 -0.60 5.70 -30.96
N SER A 24 -1.17 6.61 -31.76
CA SER A 24 -1.14 6.52 -33.23
C SER A 24 0.28 6.53 -33.83
N LEU A 25 1.29 6.90 -33.04
CA LEU A 25 2.70 6.93 -33.43
C LEU A 25 3.50 5.98 -32.53
N ASN A 26 4.29 5.10 -33.14
CA ASN A 26 5.28 4.31 -32.42
C ASN A 26 6.54 5.16 -32.15
N LEU A 27 6.70 5.58 -30.89
CA LEU A 27 7.80 6.44 -30.45
C LEU A 27 8.88 5.69 -29.66
N THR A 28 8.79 4.36 -29.56
CA THR A 28 9.66 3.52 -28.70
C THR A 28 11.16 3.71 -28.96
N LEU A 29 11.58 3.74 -30.22
CA LEU A 29 12.98 3.96 -30.62
C LEU A 29 13.28 5.41 -31.01
N SER A 30 12.29 6.30 -30.90
CA SER A 30 12.49 7.72 -31.19
C SER A 30 13.35 8.39 -30.10
N PRO A 31 14.04 9.50 -30.40
CA PRO A 31 14.77 10.26 -29.38
C PRO A 31 13.89 10.66 -28.20
N ILE A 32 12.61 10.96 -28.45
CA ILE A 32 11.63 11.35 -27.43
C ILE A 32 11.28 10.16 -26.53
N GLY A 33 11.11 8.97 -27.11
CA GLY A 33 10.93 7.74 -26.36
C GLY A 33 12.12 7.49 -25.43
N ILE A 34 13.33 7.48 -25.97
CA ILE A 34 14.55 7.18 -25.20
C ILE A 34 14.76 8.21 -24.09
N ILE A 35 14.59 9.51 -24.39
CA ILE A 35 14.69 10.58 -23.38
C ILE A 35 13.65 10.37 -22.27
N SER A 36 12.40 10.03 -22.63
CA SER A 36 11.34 9.79 -21.65
C SER A 36 11.65 8.61 -20.74
N LEU A 37 12.18 7.51 -21.30
CA LEU A 37 12.61 6.35 -20.52
C LEU A 37 13.77 6.70 -19.57
N VAL A 38 14.78 7.42 -20.06
CA VAL A 38 15.92 7.86 -19.24
C VAL A 38 15.46 8.80 -18.11
N LEU A 39 14.55 9.73 -18.39
CA LEU A 39 13.97 10.62 -17.38
C LEU A 39 13.21 9.84 -16.31
N PHE A 40 12.39 8.87 -16.70
CA PHE A 40 11.67 8.02 -15.75
C PHE A 40 12.64 7.21 -14.86
N VAL A 41 13.65 6.58 -15.46
CA VAL A 41 14.67 5.82 -14.72
C VAL A 41 15.46 6.72 -13.77
N LEU A 42 15.87 7.91 -14.22
CA LEU A 42 16.58 8.87 -13.39
C LEU A 42 15.72 9.34 -12.22
N ALA A 43 14.46 9.67 -12.47
CA ALA A 43 13.53 10.06 -11.42
C ALA A 43 13.35 8.95 -10.40
N TYR A 44 13.22 7.70 -10.84
CA TYR A 44 13.08 6.54 -9.96
C TYR A 44 14.34 6.27 -9.14
N VAL A 45 15.53 6.43 -9.73
CA VAL A 45 16.80 6.36 -9.00
C VAL A 45 16.87 7.43 -7.90
N LEU A 46 16.42 8.66 -8.18
CA LEU A 46 16.36 9.72 -7.18
C LEU A 46 15.37 9.39 -6.04
N VAL A 47 14.24 8.76 -6.34
CA VAL A 47 13.30 8.25 -5.32
C VAL A 47 13.97 7.23 -4.42
N MET A 48 14.64 6.22 -4.99
CA MET A 48 15.33 5.21 -4.17
C MET A 48 16.45 5.79 -3.31
N LEU A 49 17.03 6.93 -3.73
CA LEU A 49 18.08 7.62 -2.99
C LEU A 49 17.54 8.56 -1.91
N GLU A 50 16.23 8.74 -1.77
CA GLU A 50 15.57 9.66 -0.84
C GLU A 50 16.18 9.60 0.58
N GLU A 51 16.44 8.41 1.11
CA GLU A 51 17.03 8.25 2.45
C GLU A 51 18.41 8.92 2.61
N LYS A 52 19.18 9.03 1.52
CA LYS A 52 20.52 9.64 1.51
C LYS A 52 20.50 11.11 1.14
N ILE A 53 19.66 11.49 0.17
CA ILE A 53 19.61 12.85 -0.37
C ILE A 53 18.59 13.74 0.33
N HIS A 54 17.72 13.16 1.17
CA HIS A 54 16.61 13.83 1.85
C HIS A 54 15.67 14.62 0.90
N LEU A 55 15.69 14.27 -0.39
CA LEU A 55 14.80 14.80 -1.41
C LEU A 55 13.53 13.96 -1.39
N ARG A 56 12.43 14.58 -0.97
CA ARG A 56 11.10 13.96 -1.00
C ARG A 56 10.82 13.30 -2.33
N LYS A 57 10.41 12.03 -2.30
CA LYS A 57 10.15 11.18 -3.47
C LYS A 57 9.19 11.77 -4.50
N SER A 58 8.20 12.58 -4.09
CA SER A 58 7.25 13.19 -5.03
C SER A 58 7.90 14.12 -6.05
N LYS A 59 8.93 14.88 -5.64
CA LYS A 59 9.55 15.94 -6.45
C LYS A 59 10.13 15.45 -7.78
N PRO A 60 11.06 14.46 -7.82
CA PRO A 60 11.66 14.02 -9.07
C PRO A 60 10.62 13.45 -10.05
N VAL A 61 9.63 12.70 -9.55
CA VAL A 61 8.65 12.02 -10.40
C VAL A 61 7.61 12.98 -10.97
N LEU A 62 7.20 14.00 -10.20
CA LEU A 62 6.32 15.07 -10.68
C LEU A 62 6.92 15.83 -11.86
N VAL A 63 8.20 16.19 -11.74
CA VAL A 63 8.94 16.90 -12.79
C VAL A 63 9.11 16.01 -14.02
N ALA A 64 9.49 14.74 -13.82
CA ALA A 64 9.62 13.79 -14.92
C ALA A 64 8.30 13.60 -15.67
N ALA A 65 7.18 13.42 -14.96
CA ALA A 65 5.86 13.28 -15.58
C ALA A 65 5.51 14.47 -16.46
N GLY A 66 5.72 15.70 -15.97
CA GLY A 66 5.47 16.92 -16.74
C GLY A 66 6.32 17.02 -18.01
N ILE A 67 7.62 16.70 -17.91
CA ILE A 67 8.53 16.73 -19.05
C ILE A 67 8.16 15.65 -20.08
N ILE A 68 7.89 14.42 -19.64
CA ILE A 68 7.52 13.29 -20.53
C ILE A 68 6.27 13.66 -21.34
N TRP A 69 5.19 14.11 -20.70
CA TRP A 69 3.96 14.49 -21.40
C TRP A 69 4.14 15.72 -22.30
N ALA A 70 4.96 16.69 -21.91
CA ALA A 70 5.29 17.83 -22.76
C ALA A 70 6.04 17.39 -24.04
N LEU A 71 7.00 16.47 -23.92
CA LEU A 71 7.76 15.94 -25.07
C LEU A 71 6.85 15.12 -26.00
N ILE A 72 5.97 14.28 -25.45
CA ILE A 72 4.99 13.52 -26.22
C ILE A 72 4.05 14.49 -26.97
N ALA A 73 3.48 15.47 -26.27
CA ALA A 73 2.57 16.44 -26.87
C ALA A 73 3.25 17.24 -27.98
N TRP A 74 4.48 17.69 -27.75
CA TRP A 74 5.27 18.39 -28.76
C TRP A 74 5.51 17.54 -30.02
N ARG A 75 5.79 16.24 -29.88
CA ARG A 75 5.95 15.33 -31.02
C ARG A 75 4.67 15.16 -31.82
N TYR A 76 3.56 14.92 -31.13
CA TYR A 76 2.26 14.72 -31.76
C TYR A 76 1.77 16.01 -32.47
N MET A 77 2.12 17.19 -31.93
CA MET A 77 1.89 18.46 -32.61
C MET A 77 2.69 18.59 -33.91
N GLN A 78 3.95 18.14 -33.94
CA GLN A 78 4.78 18.17 -35.16
C GLN A 78 4.24 17.25 -36.26
N ASP A 79 3.70 16.10 -35.88
CA ASP A 79 3.17 15.10 -36.83
C ASP A 79 1.72 15.41 -37.26
N GLY A 80 1.18 16.58 -36.90
CA GLY A 80 -0.10 17.07 -37.41
C GLY A 80 -1.34 16.45 -36.76
N ILE A 81 -1.19 15.79 -35.60
CA ILE A 81 -2.29 15.16 -34.85
C ILE A 81 -2.47 15.81 -33.47
N PRO A 82 -2.74 17.13 -33.39
CA PRO A 82 -2.96 17.81 -32.12
C PRO A 82 -4.27 17.33 -31.47
N GLY A 83 -4.27 17.09 -30.15
CA GLY A 83 -5.49 16.80 -29.37
C GLY A 83 -5.52 15.41 -28.74
N VAL A 84 -5.15 14.35 -29.49
CA VAL A 84 -5.16 12.95 -28.98
C VAL A 84 -4.30 12.74 -27.73
N THR A 85 -3.15 13.42 -27.65
CA THR A 85 -2.29 13.37 -26.45
C THR A 85 -2.98 13.95 -25.22
N ALA A 86 -3.80 15.00 -25.39
CA ALA A 86 -4.51 15.62 -24.28
C ALA A 86 -5.63 14.70 -23.75
N ASP A 87 -6.30 13.96 -24.63
CA ASP A 87 -7.31 12.98 -24.23
C ASP A 87 -6.68 11.78 -23.50
N ALA A 88 -5.56 11.26 -24.00
CA ALA A 88 -4.79 10.22 -23.31
C ALA A 88 -4.31 10.66 -21.92
N PHE A 89 -3.84 11.92 -21.80
CA PHE A 89 -3.48 12.51 -20.51
C PHE A 89 -4.69 12.61 -19.58
N ARG A 90 -5.86 13.06 -20.09
CA ARG A 90 -7.11 13.18 -19.30
C ARG A 90 -7.58 11.82 -18.80
N HIS A 91 -7.49 10.78 -19.61
CA HIS A 91 -7.82 9.41 -19.21
C HIS A 91 -6.95 8.96 -18.04
N THR A 92 -5.62 9.08 -18.19
CA THR A 92 -4.65 8.73 -17.12
C THR A 92 -4.89 9.57 -15.85
N LEU A 93 -5.22 10.86 -16.01
CA LEU A 93 -5.53 11.75 -14.90
C LEU A 93 -6.82 11.34 -14.18
N LEU A 94 -7.85 10.88 -14.90
CA LEU A 94 -9.12 10.44 -14.33
C LEU A 94 -8.92 9.19 -13.48
N GLU A 95 -8.20 8.19 -13.99
CA GLU A 95 -7.82 6.98 -13.24
C GLU A 95 -7.10 7.35 -11.94
N PHE A 96 -6.11 8.25 -12.04
CA PHE A 96 -5.42 8.74 -10.85
C PHE A 96 -6.35 9.50 -9.89
N ALA A 97 -7.24 10.34 -10.40
CA ALA A 97 -8.13 11.16 -9.57
C ALA A 97 -9.07 10.28 -8.73
N GLU A 98 -9.60 9.21 -9.32
CA GLU A 98 -10.44 8.24 -8.60
C GLU A 98 -9.67 7.52 -7.49
N LEU A 99 -8.46 7.04 -7.79
CA LEU A 99 -7.57 6.43 -6.82
C LEU A 99 -7.16 7.41 -5.71
N MET A 100 -6.77 8.63 -6.07
CA MET A 100 -6.35 9.67 -5.13
C MET A 100 -7.46 10.04 -4.16
N LEU A 101 -8.67 10.30 -4.66
CA LEU A 101 -9.82 10.64 -3.81
C LEU A 101 -10.19 9.48 -2.90
N PHE A 102 -10.14 8.24 -3.40
CA PHE A 102 -10.35 7.04 -2.59
C PHE A 102 -9.35 6.99 -1.42
N LEU A 103 -8.05 7.08 -1.72
CA LEU A 103 -6.97 6.99 -0.74
C LEU A 103 -6.99 8.15 0.25
N LEU A 104 -7.35 9.36 -0.19
CA LEU A 104 -7.47 10.53 0.67
C LEU A 104 -8.48 10.31 1.79
N VAL A 105 -9.65 9.73 1.45
CA VAL A 105 -10.68 9.40 2.44
C VAL A 105 -10.19 8.30 3.38
N ALA A 106 -9.63 7.22 2.85
CA ALA A 106 -9.10 6.11 3.66
C ALA A 106 -8.05 6.60 4.67
N MET A 107 -7.05 7.36 4.20
CA MET A 107 -6.02 7.96 5.06
C MET A 107 -6.63 8.91 6.09
N THR A 108 -7.64 9.70 5.71
CA THR A 108 -8.31 10.62 6.66
C THR A 108 -8.97 9.86 7.80
N TYR A 109 -9.62 8.73 7.53
CA TYR A 109 -10.20 7.85 8.55
C TYR A 109 -9.12 7.24 9.45
N ILE A 110 -8.05 6.71 8.86
CA ILE A 110 -6.93 6.14 9.61
C ILE A 110 -6.27 7.18 10.52
N SER A 111 -5.95 8.37 10.00
CA SER A 111 -5.39 9.48 10.80
C SER A 111 -6.37 9.98 11.87
N ALA A 112 -7.68 9.87 11.66
CA ALA A 112 -8.68 10.17 12.67
C ALA A 112 -8.67 9.12 13.79
N LEU A 113 -8.61 7.81 13.47
CA LEU A 113 -8.51 6.73 14.45
C LEU A 113 -7.23 6.80 15.28
N GLU A 114 -6.10 7.12 14.63
CA GLU A 114 -4.81 7.33 15.26
C GLU A 114 -4.86 8.46 16.28
N GLU A 115 -5.37 9.65 15.90
CA GLU A 115 -5.46 10.74 16.86
C GLU A 115 -6.45 10.47 17.99
N ARG A 116 -7.48 9.66 17.72
CA ARG A 116 -8.42 9.20 18.74
C ARG A 116 -7.82 8.16 19.68
N ARG A 117 -6.55 7.81 19.50
CA ARG A 117 -5.75 6.89 20.33
C ARG A 117 -6.29 5.47 20.31
N LEU A 118 -7.02 5.09 19.25
CA LEU A 118 -7.51 3.71 19.11
C LEU A 118 -6.34 2.73 19.11
N PHE A 119 -5.31 3.08 18.35
CA PHE A 119 -4.10 2.30 18.21
C PHE A 119 -3.21 2.34 19.46
N ASP A 120 -3.10 3.49 20.15
CA ASP A 120 -2.41 3.55 21.45
C ASP A 120 -3.09 2.69 22.52
N ALA A 121 -4.42 2.63 22.53
CA ALA A 121 -5.16 1.80 23.48
C ALA A 121 -4.95 0.31 23.21
N LEU A 122 -4.88 -0.08 21.94
CA LEU A 122 -4.48 -1.43 21.54
C LEU A 122 -3.07 -1.76 22.04
N ARG A 123 -2.12 -0.81 21.87
CA ARG A 123 -0.78 -0.94 22.44
C ARG A 123 -0.83 -1.14 23.95
N ALA A 124 -1.46 -0.23 24.68
CA ALA A 124 -1.53 -0.29 26.15
C ALA A 124 -2.15 -1.61 26.64
N TRP A 125 -3.17 -2.12 25.96
CA TRP A 125 -3.76 -3.42 26.24
C TRP A 125 -2.75 -4.58 26.09
N MET A 126 -1.93 -4.58 25.03
CA MET A 126 -0.89 -5.60 24.83
C MET A 126 0.17 -5.58 25.93
N ILE A 127 0.59 -4.38 26.35
CA ILE A 127 1.61 -4.21 27.39
C ILE A 127 1.08 -4.69 28.76
N ARG A 128 -0.15 -4.27 29.13
CA ARG A 128 -0.76 -4.61 30.43
C ARG A 128 -0.96 -6.10 30.66
N ARG A 129 -1.10 -6.88 29.59
CA ARG A 129 -1.30 -8.33 29.69
C ARG A 129 -0.03 -9.10 30.06
N GLY A 130 1.14 -8.46 30.08
CA GLY A 130 2.39 -9.11 30.53
C GLY A 130 2.81 -10.30 29.67
N PHE A 131 2.50 -10.27 28.38
CA PHE A 131 2.75 -11.38 27.46
C PHE A 131 4.25 -11.68 27.30
N SER A 132 4.59 -12.96 27.10
CA SER A 132 5.96 -13.36 26.76
C SER A 132 6.39 -12.80 25.40
N TYR A 133 7.69 -12.67 25.15
CA TYR A 133 8.23 -12.23 23.85
C TYR A 133 7.70 -13.06 22.69
N ARG A 134 7.61 -14.38 22.85
CA ARG A 134 7.03 -15.27 21.82
C ARG A 134 5.55 -14.98 21.58
N THR A 135 4.79 -14.72 22.64
CA THR A 135 3.37 -14.35 22.54
C THR A 135 3.22 -12.98 21.87
N LEU A 136 4.06 -12.00 22.23
CA LEU A 136 4.08 -10.67 21.61
C LEU A 136 4.45 -10.71 20.14
N PHE A 137 5.41 -11.55 19.75
CA PHE A 137 5.77 -11.80 18.36
C PHE A 137 4.55 -12.27 17.55
N TRP A 138 3.80 -13.24 18.06
CA TRP A 138 2.59 -13.74 17.41
C TRP A 138 1.45 -12.72 17.40
N ILE A 139 1.15 -12.09 18.53
CA ILE A 139 0.07 -11.10 18.62
C ILE A 139 0.35 -9.91 17.71
N SER A 140 1.57 -9.38 17.70
CA SER A 140 1.93 -8.25 16.82
C SER A 140 1.85 -8.63 15.34
N GLY A 141 2.28 -9.83 14.96
CA GLY A 141 2.14 -10.32 13.58
C GLY A 141 0.68 -10.54 13.17
N VAL A 142 -0.13 -11.23 13.97
CA VAL A 142 -1.55 -11.49 13.67
C VAL A 142 -2.36 -10.20 13.64
N LEU A 143 -2.10 -9.27 14.58
CA LEU A 143 -2.72 -7.94 14.56
C LEU A 143 -2.26 -7.13 13.35
N ALA A 144 -0.99 -7.17 12.97
CA ALA A 144 -0.51 -6.52 11.74
C ALA A 144 -1.25 -7.08 10.52
N PHE A 145 -1.32 -8.40 10.37
CA PHE A 145 -2.04 -9.05 9.28
C PHE A 145 -3.52 -8.64 9.23
N GLY A 146 -4.21 -8.64 10.37
CA GLY A 146 -5.62 -8.28 10.44
C GLY A 146 -5.88 -6.79 10.19
N ILE A 147 -5.09 -5.90 10.81
CA ILE A 147 -5.26 -4.44 10.67
C ILE A 147 -4.93 -3.99 9.24
N SER A 148 -3.91 -4.59 8.60
CA SER A 148 -3.55 -4.25 7.22
C SER A 148 -4.62 -4.57 6.19
N SER A 149 -5.63 -5.36 6.52
CA SER A 149 -6.74 -5.66 5.60
C SER A 149 -7.67 -4.47 5.34
N PHE A 150 -7.60 -3.43 6.18
CA PHE A 150 -8.40 -2.20 6.04
C PHE A 150 -7.62 -0.91 6.35
N ALA A 151 -6.34 -1.01 6.70
CA ALA A 151 -5.46 0.11 6.97
C ALA A 151 -4.18 -0.02 6.16
N ASN A 152 -3.60 1.11 5.74
CA ASN A 152 -2.36 1.13 4.98
C ASN A 152 -1.23 0.35 5.70
N ASN A 153 -0.51 -0.48 4.94
CA ASN A 153 0.59 -1.33 5.40
C ASN A 153 1.63 -0.56 6.23
N MET A 154 1.96 0.67 5.83
CA MET A 154 2.89 1.54 6.57
C MET A 154 2.37 1.90 7.97
N THR A 155 1.12 2.36 8.08
CA THR A 155 0.53 2.74 9.37
C THR A 155 0.42 1.55 10.31
N THR A 156 -0.04 0.41 9.78
CA THR A 156 -0.15 -0.85 10.52
C THR A 156 1.20 -1.28 11.09
N ALA A 157 2.24 -1.24 10.25
CA ALA A 157 3.58 -1.61 10.67
C ALA A 157 4.13 -0.65 11.73
N MET A 158 4.02 0.67 11.52
CA MET A 158 4.52 1.68 12.45
C MET A 158 3.88 1.56 13.84
N LEU A 159 2.58 1.25 13.88
CA LEU A 159 1.87 1.00 15.13
C LEU A 159 2.46 -0.21 15.87
N MET A 160 2.55 -1.35 15.19
CA MET A 160 3.08 -2.57 15.83
C MET A 160 4.55 -2.40 16.23
N CYS A 161 5.32 -1.67 15.43
CA CYS A 161 6.69 -1.29 15.76
C CYS A 161 6.76 -0.46 17.06
N ALA A 162 5.87 0.51 17.25
CA ALA A 162 5.81 1.30 18.48
C ALA A 162 5.53 0.44 19.73
N VAL A 163 4.69 -0.59 19.58
CA VAL A 163 4.39 -1.55 20.65
C VAL A 163 5.65 -2.34 21.00
N VAL A 164 6.30 -2.93 20.00
CA VAL A 164 7.48 -3.79 20.19
C VAL A 164 8.66 -3.01 20.78
N MET A 165 8.91 -1.80 20.26
CA MET A 165 9.97 -0.91 20.75
C MET A 165 9.80 -0.56 22.22
N LYS A 166 8.55 -0.35 22.67
CA LYS A 166 8.26 0.00 24.05
C LYS A 166 8.35 -1.20 25.00
N VAL A 167 7.97 -2.39 24.53
CA VAL A 167 7.90 -3.59 25.39
C VAL A 167 9.25 -4.29 25.52
N ALA A 168 10.07 -4.25 24.49
CA ALA A 168 11.36 -4.94 24.44
C ALA A 168 12.54 -3.97 24.36
N GLU A 169 12.43 -2.82 25.03
CA GLU A 169 13.46 -1.78 25.03
C GLU A 169 14.83 -2.38 25.38
N GLY A 170 15.83 -2.12 24.53
CA GLY A 170 17.18 -2.66 24.66
C GLY A 170 17.42 -4.03 24.01
N ASP A 171 16.40 -4.83 23.69
CA ASP A 171 16.57 -6.12 23.01
C ASP A 171 16.57 -5.96 21.48
N LYS A 172 17.75 -5.63 20.94
CA LYS A 172 17.96 -5.46 19.49
C LYS A 172 17.57 -6.68 18.67
N ARG A 173 17.81 -7.89 19.18
CA ARG A 173 17.57 -9.13 18.42
C ARG A 173 16.07 -9.36 18.30
N PHE A 174 15.33 -9.26 19.40
CA PHE A 174 13.89 -9.43 19.41
C PHE A 174 13.16 -8.35 18.62
N ILE A 175 13.54 -7.07 18.80
CA ILE A 175 12.93 -5.95 18.07
C ILE A 175 13.13 -6.15 16.57
N ASN A 176 14.37 -6.43 16.12
CA ASN A 176 14.66 -6.63 14.70
C ASN A 176 13.81 -7.76 14.10
N LEU A 177 13.80 -8.92 14.75
CA LEU A 177 13.07 -10.10 14.29
C LEU A 177 11.55 -9.87 14.23
N THR A 178 11.01 -9.19 15.25
CA THR A 178 9.57 -8.89 15.30
C THR A 178 9.20 -7.83 14.27
N CYS A 179 10.05 -6.84 14.01
CA CYS A 179 9.86 -5.88 12.92
C CYS A 179 9.83 -6.58 11.55
N VAL A 180 10.72 -7.54 11.28
CA VAL A 180 10.66 -8.36 10.04
C VAL A 180 9.31 -9.06 9.93
N ASN A 181 8.87 -9.73 11.00
CA ASN A 181 7.59 -10.41 11.05
C ASN A 181 6.40 -9.47 10.82
N ILE A 182 6.44 -8.25 11.38
CA ILE A 182 5.41 -7.23 11.19
C ILE A 182 5.34 -6.77 9.72
N VAL A 183 6.48 -6.56 9.05
CA VAL A 183 6.50 -6.17 7.62
C VAL A 183 5.84 -7.24 6.76
N VAL A 184 6.25 -8.50 6.94
CA VAL A 184 5.67 -9.64 6.20
C VAL A 184 4.17 -9.75 6.47
N ALA A 185 3.77 -9.66 7.74
CA ALA A 185 2.37 -9.75 8.13
C ALA A 185 1.52 -8.62 7.54
N ALA A 186 2.00 -7.37 7.59
CA ALA A 186 1.28 -6.21 7.06
C ALA A 186 1.07 -6.34 5.54
N ASN A 187 2.13 -6.65 4.79
CA ASN A 187 2.03 -6.79 3.33
C ASN A 187 1.12 -7.98 2.92
N ALA A 188 1.23 -9.12 3.60
CA ALA A 188 0.34 -10.26 3.36
C ALA A 188 -1.11 -9.95 3.75
N GLY A 189 -1.33 -9.26 4.87
CA GLY A 189 -2.65 -8.86 5.34
C GLY A 189 -3.39 -7.93 4.37
N GLY A 190 -2.65 -7.12 3.61
CA GLY A 190 -3.23 -6.21 2.63
C GLY A 190 -3.64 -6.88 1.31
N ALA A 191 -3.17 -8.10 1.02
CA ALA A 191 -3.29 -8.70 -0.31
C ALA A 191 -4.67 -9.33 -0.63
N PHE A 192 -5.47 -9.66 0.38
CA PHE A 192 -6.72 -10.43 0.22
C PHE A 192 -8.01 -9.60 0.35
N ILE A 193 -7.90 -8.28 0.52
CA ILE A 193 -9.03 -7.34 0.50
C ILE A 193 -8.61 -6.12 -0.32
N PRO A 194 -9.45 -5.60 -1.23
CA PRO A 194 -9.10 -4.47 -2.09
C PRO A 194 -8.81 -3.16 -1.35
N PHE A 195 -9.05 -3.10 -0.04
CA PHE A 195 -8.84 -1.93 0.80
C PHE A 195 -7.55 -1.98 1.61
N GLY A 196 -6.87 -3.12 1.61
CA GLY A 196 -5.69 -3.33 2.44
C GLY A 196 -4.43 -2.71 1.86
N ASP A 197 -4.20 -2.87 0.56
CA ASP A 197 -3.08 -2.27 -0.17
C ASP A 197 -3.55 -1.48 -1.40
N ILE A 198 -2.81 -0.44 -1.75
CA ILE A 198 -3.05 0.42 -2.92
C ILE A 198 -3.05 -0.41 -4.21
N THR A 199 -2.17 -1.41 -4.28
CA THR A 199 -2.11 -2.34 -5.41
C THR A 199 -3.42 -3.11 -5.61
N THR A 200 -3.98 -3.66 -4.53
CA THR A 200 -5.25 -4.38 -4.57
C THR A 200 -6.43 -3.47 -4.93
N LEU A 201 -6.39 -2.21 -4.44
CA LEU A 201 -7.36 -1.18 -4.81
C LEU A 201 -7.33 -0.90 -6.30
N MET A 202 -6.14 -0.76 -6.90
CA MET A 202 -5.99 -0.48 -8.33
C MET A 202 -6.59 -1.60 -9.19
N VAL A 203 -6.35 -2.86 -8.83
CA VAL A 203 -6.88 -4.01 -9.56
C VAL A 203 -8.41 -4.08 -9.46
N TRP A 204 -8.96 -3.77 -8.29
CA TRP A 204 -10.39 -3.70 -8.08
C TRP A 204 -11.04 -2.54 -8.85
N GLN A 205 -10.45 -1.35 -8.80
CA GLN A 205 -10.92 -0.16 -9.53
C GLN A 205 -10.86 -0.36 -11.05
N ALA A 206 -9.87 -1.10 -11.54
CA ALA A 206 -9.77 -1.46 -12.95
C ALA A 206 -10.83 -2.50 -13.39
N GLY A 207 -11.65 -3.03 -12.48
CA GLY A 207 -12.70 -4.00 -12.80
C GLY A 207 -12.19 -5.40 -13.15
N ILE A 208 -10.91 -5.67 -12.93
CA ILE A 208 -10.27 -6.95 -13.29
C ILE A 208 -10.64 -8.06 -12.31
N ILE A 209 -10.74 -7.72 -11.02
CA ILE A 209 -11.10 -8.63 -9.93
C ILE A 209 -12.23 -8.00 -9.14
N THR A 210 -13.30 -8.75 -8.90
CA THR A 210 -14.44 -8.32 -8.10
C THR A 210 -14.16 -8.45 -6.60
N PHE A 211 -14.92 -7.73 -5.77
CA PHE A 211 -14.70 -7.68 -4.31
C PHE A 211 -14.62 -9.08 -3.65
N ASN A 212 -15.50 -9.99 -4.05
CA ASN A 212 -15.58 -11.32 -3.44
C ASN A 212 -14.41 -12.23 -3.83
N GLU A 213 -13.86 -12.04 -5.03
CA GLU A 213 -12.77 -12.87 -5.56
C GLU A 213 -11.47 -12.65 -4.80
N PHE A 214 -11.25 -11.48 -4.19
CA PHE A 214 -10.09 -11.23 -3.33
C PHE A 214 -10.01 -12.20 -2.14
N PHE A 215 -11.14 -12.70 -1.62
CA PHE A 215 -11.11 -13.67 -0.51
C PHE A 215 -10.49 -15.02 -0.91
N THR A 216 -10.40 -15.33 -2.21
CA THR A 216 -9.64 -16.51 -2.68
C THR A 216 -8.16 -16.43 -2.33
N LEU A 217 -7.63 -15.21 -2.16
CA LEU A 217 -6.25 -14.95 -1.75
C LEU A 217 -6.04 -15.04 -0.24
N PHE A 218 -7.10 -15.19 0.58
CA PHE A 218 -6.97 -15.23 2.03
C PHE A 218 -6.05 -16.36 2.49
N ILE A 219 -6.28 -17.59 2.01
CA ILE A 219 -5.45 -18.75 2.39
C ILE A 219 -4.00 -18.59 1.89
N PRO A 220 -3.74 -18.26 0.60
CA PRO A 220 -2.40 -17.93 0.13
C PRO A 220 -1.69 -16.84 0.94
N ALA A 221 -2.38 -15.77 1.31
CA ALA A 221 -1.84 -14.67 2.13
C ALA A 221 -1.52 -15.12 3.55
N VAL A 222 -2.40 -15.91 4.18
CA VAL A 222 -2.14 -16.52 5.49
C VAL A 222 -0.91 -17.43 5.43
N VAL A 223 -0.76 -18.24 4.38
CA VAL A 223 0.43 -19.09 4.19
C VAL A 223 1.69 -18.23 4.02
N ASN A 224 1.61 -17.15 3.23
CA ASN A 224 2.71 -16.20 3.03
C ASN A 224 3.26 -15.68 4.36
N TYR A 225 2.36 -15.33 5.28
CA TYR A 225 2.71 -14.84 6.61
C TYR A 225 3.14 -15.97 7.57
N LEU A 226 2.36 -17.05 7.66
CA LEU A 226 2.56 -18.09 8.67
C LEU A 226 3.86 -18.86 8.48
N VAL A 227 4.24 -19.20 7.25
CA VAL A 227 5.48 -19.95 6.98
C VAL A 227 6.72 -19.26 7.57
N PRO A 228 7.01 -17.99 7.22
CA PRO A 228 8.16 -17.29 7.80
C PRO A 228 7.94 -17.00 9.30
N ALA A 229 6.72 -16.69 9.74
CA ALA A 229 6.44 -16.44 11.15
C ALA A 229 6.71 -17.66 12.05
N ILE A 230 6.32 -18.87 11.61
CA ILE A 230 6.59 -20.12 12.32
C ILE A 230 8.10 -20.32 12.49
N ILE A 231 8.86 -20.20 11.39
CA ILE A 231 10.31 -20.38 11.39
C ILE A 231 10.98 -19.33 12.29
N MET A 232 10.65 -18.05 12.11
CA MET A 232 11.17 -16.96 12.94
C MET A 232 10.84 -17.14 14.42
N SER A 233 9.65 -17.66 14.76
CA SER A 233 9.22 -17.86 16.14
C SER A 233 10.07 -18.86 16.92
N LEU A 234 10.82 -19.73 16.23
CA LEU A 234 11.77 -20.67 16.85
C LEU A 234 13.03 -19.98 17.35
N PHE A 235 13.35 -18.80 16.80
CA PHE A 235 14.51 -18.00 17.19
C PHE A 235 14.18 -16.90 18.21
N VAL A 236 12.91 -16.82 18.64
CA VAL A 236 12.44 -15.90 19.69
C VAL A 236 12.64 -16.56 21.06
N GLU A 237 13.42 -15.91 21.91
CA GLU A 237 13.64 -16.38 23.29
C GLU A 237 12.36 -16.23 24.13
N ARG A 238 12.11 -17.18 25.04
CA ARG A 238 10.97 -17.14 25.97
C ARG A 238 11.29 -16.24 27.17
N ARG A 239 11.39 -14.94 26.93
CA ARG A 239 11.56 -13.91 27.97
C ARG A 239 10.24 -13.19 28.24
N TYR A 240 10.16 -12.57 29.42
CA TYR A 240 9.06 -11.70 29.79
C TYR A 240 9.57 -10.25 29.84
N PRO A 241 8.84 -9.29 29.26
CA PRO A 241 9.17 -7.89 29.40
C PRO A 241 8.99 -7.44 30.86
N ALA A 242 9.70 -6.38 31.25
CA ALA A 242 9.41 -5.70 32.49
C ALA A 242 7.96 -5.19 32.46
N ALA A 243 7.21 -5.39 33.55
CA ALA A 243 5.81 -4.96 33.61
C ALA A 243 5.74 -3.42 33.53
N LEU A 244 5.31 -2.91 32.38
CA LEU A 244 5.04 -1.49 32.17
C LEU A 244 3.54 -1.25 32.33
N GLN A 245 3.16 -0.41 33.29
CA GLN A 245 1.78 0.06 33.40
C GLN A 245 1.64 1.34 32.57
N GLU A 246 0.92 1.24 31.46
CA GLU A 246 0.48 2.40 30.69
C GLU A 246 -1.03 2.40 30.60
N ASP A 247 -1.65 3.48 31.07
CA ASP A 247 -3.06 3.74 30.85
C ASP A 247 -3.25 4.75 29.72
N VAL A 248 -3.88 4.28 28.66
CA VAL A 248 -4.26 5.09 27.51
C VAL A 248 -5.78 5.15 27.48
N GLU A 249 -6.33 6.32 27.79
CA GLU A 249 -7.75 6.60 27.59
C GLU A 249 -8.04 6.90 26.11
N LEU A 250 -9.04 6.19 25.56
CA LEU A 250 -9.59 6.48 24.24
C LEU A 250 -10.26 7.85 24.23
N LYS A 251 -10.00 8.64 23.18
CA LYS A 251 -10.71 9.91 23.00
C LYS A 251 -12.16 9.65 22.57
N ARG A 252 -13.04 10.59 22.92
CA ARG A 252 -14.47 10.52 22.61
C ARG A 252 -14.69 10.35 21.11
N GLY A 253 -15.48 9.34 20.74
CA GLY A 253 -15.85 9.05 19.35
C GLY A 253 -14.93 8.09 18.61
N ALA A 254 -13.87 7.55 19.23
CA ALA A 254 -12.95 6.59 18.60
C ALA A 254 -13.68 5.40 17.95
N LEU A 255 -14.48 4.67 18.73
CA LEU A 255 -15.23 3.51 18.22
C LEU A 255 -16.29 3.89 17.19
N ARG A 256 -16.91 5.07 17.32
CA ARG A 256 -17.89 5.55 16.33
C ARG A 256 -17.24 5.90 15.00
N ILE A 257 -16.04 6.47 15.01
CA ILE A 257 -15.26 6.72 13.78
C ILE A 257 -14.88 5.39 13.13
N LEU A 258 -14.52 4.37 13.91
CA LEU A 258 -14.24 3.03 13.38
C LEU A 258 -15.49 2.43 12.72
N THR A 259 -16.65 2.51 13.37
CA THR A 259 -17.91 2.07 12.77
C THR A 259 -18.22 2.84 11.50
N LEU A 260 -18.09 4.17 11.49
CA LEU A 260 -18.29 5.00 10.30
C LEU A 260 -17.33 4.63 9.17
N PHE A 261 -16.08 4.28 9.48
CA PHE A 261 -15.11 3.85 8.49
C PHE A 261 -15.53 2.53 7.84
N LEU A 262 -15.88 1.53 8.64
CA LEU A 262 -16.37 0.24 8.14
C LEU A 262 -17.68 0.39 7.34
N THR A 263 -18.59 1.25 7.80
CA THR A 263 -19.81 1.58 7.04
C THR A 263 -19.49 2.29 5.72
N THR A 264 -18.50 3.18 5.70
CA THR A 264 -18.05 3.86 4.47
C THR A 264 -17.50 2.86 3.46
N ILE A 265 -16.68 1.91 3.91
CA ILE A 265 -16.17 0.82 3.07
C ILE A 265 -17.34 -0.01 2.52
N ALA A 266 -18.30 -0.39 3.36
CA ALA A 266 -19.48 -1.12 2.92
C ALA A 266 -20.28 -0.36 1.85
N ILE A 267 -20.48 0.95 2.02
CA ILE A 267 -21.14 1.81 1.01
C ILE A 267 -20.34 1.83 -0.30
N ALA A 268 -19.01 1.94 -0.25
CA ALA A 268 -18.16 1.93 -1.44
C ALA A 268 -18.26 0.60 -2.21
N VAL A 269 -18.25 -0.53 -1.50
CA VAL A 269 -18.45 -1.86 -2.11
C VAL A 269 -19.83 -1.97 -2.74
N LEU A 270 -20.89 -1.51 -2.06
CA LEU A 270 -22.27 -1.55 -2.57
C LEU A 270 -22.42 -0.69 -3.84
N TYR A 271 -21.87 0.52 -3.85
CA TYR A 271 -21.96 1.41 -5.00
C TYR A 271 -21.26 0.81 -6.22
N HIS A 272 -20.07 0.23 -6.02
CA HIS A 272 -19.33 -0.38 -7.11
C HIS A 272 -19.96 -1.68 -7.60
N SER A 273 -20.33 -2.56 -6.68
CA SER A 273 -20.78 -3.92 -7.07
C SER A 273 -22.24 -3.95 -7.54
N TRP A 274 -23.11 -3.07 -7.02
CA TRP A 274 -24.55 -3.13 -7.28
C TRP A 274 -25.07 -1.96 -8.12
N LEU A 275 -24.43 -0.79 -8.04
CA LEU A 275 -24.86 0.40 -8.80
C LEU A 275 -23.95 0.70 -10.00
N ASP A 276 -22.87 -0.06 -10.17
CA ASP A 276 -21.86 0.13 -11.23
C ASP A 276 -21.27 1.56 -11.23
N LEU A 277 -21.14 2.15 -10.04
CA LEU A 277 -20.55 3.47 -9.83
C LEU A 277 -19.12 3.35 -9.30
N PRO A 278 -18.20 4.29 -9.63
CA PRO A 278 -16.86 4.29 -9.08
C PRO A 278 -16.86 4.25 -7.53
N PRO A 279 -16.05 3.39 -6.89
CA PRO A 279 -16.02 3.24 -5.43
C PRO A 279 -15.74 4.54 -4.68
N VAL A 280 -15.03 5.47 -5.34
CA VAL A 280 -14.72 6.81 -4.83
C VAL A 280 -15.97 7.57 -4.40
N LEU A 281 -17.11 7.39 -5.07
CA LEU A 281 -18.35 8.06 -4.67
C LEU A 281 -18.82 7.62 -3.28
N GLY A 282 -18.74 6.33 -2.98
CA GLY A 282 -19.07 5.79 -1.66
C GLY A 282 -18.11 6.28 -0.59
N MET A 283 -16.81 6.32 -0.90
CA MET A 283 -15.79 6.88 -0.01
C MET A 283 -16.05 8.37 0.29
N MET A 284 -16.30 9.18 -0.73
CA MET A 284 -16.56 10.61 -0.58
C MET A 284 -17.86 10.87 0.22
N THR A 285 -18.88 10.03 0.02
CA THR A 285 -20.11 10.05 0.84
C THR A 285 -19.77 9.79 2.31
N GLY A 286 -18.94 8.78 2.58
CA GLY A 286 -18.46 8.48 3.92
C GLY A 286 -17.61 9.59 4.54
N LEU A 287 -16.77 10.27 3.77
CA LEU A 287 -16.06 11.46 4.24
C LEU A 287 -17.03 12.56 4.68
N GLY A 288 -18.12 12.77 3.93
CA GLY A 288 -19.20 13.68 4.32
C GLY A 288 -19.83 13.29 5.66
N LEU A 289 -20.14 12.00 5.87
CA LEU A 289 -20.65 11.49 7.15
C LEU A 289 -19.68 11.73 8.31
N LEU A 290 -18.37 11.53 8.09
CA LEU A 290 -17.34 11.85 9.06
C LEU A 290 -17.28 13.35 9.39
N GLN A 291 -17.48 14.22 8.40
CA GLN A 291 -17.54 15.67 8.61
C GLN A 291 -18.75 16.07 9.45
N PHE A 292 -19.94 15.51 9.19
CA PHE A 292 -21.12 15.70 10.03
C PHE A 292 -20.88 15.19 11.46
N PHE A 293 -20.25 14.03 11.63
CA PHE A 293 -19.90 13.52 12.95
C PHE A 293 -18.86 14.40 13.67
N GLY A 294 -17.88 14.94 12.92
CA GLY A 294 -16.91 15.89 13.43
C GLY A 294 -17.56 17.17 13.93
N PHE A 295 -18.53 17.71 13.20
CA PHE A 295 -19.35 18.84 13.63
C PHE A 295 -20.13 18.53 14.91
N PHE A 296 -20.78 17.37 14.99
CA PHE A 296 -21.48 16.92 16.20
C PHE A 296 -20.55 16.83 17.41
N LEU A 297 -19.35 16.28 17.23
CA LEU A 297 -18.34 16.19 18.30
C LEU A 297 -17.91 17.58 18.79
N ARG A 298 -17.69 18.54 17.88
CA ARG A 298 -17.36 19.92 18.25
C ARG A 298 -18.48 20.59 19.03
N LYS A 299 -19.72 20.52 18.53
CA LYS A 299 -20.88 21.16 19.15
C LYS A 299 -21.15 20.61 20.56
N THR A 300 -20.93 19.31 20.77
CA THR A 300 -21.17 18.65 22.06
C THR A 300 -19.92 18.57 22.96
N LEU A 301 -18.78 19.12 22.55
CA LEU A 301 -17.54 19.08 23.33
C LEU A 301 -17.62 19.96 24.59
N PRO A 302 -18.08 21.23 24.55
CA PRO A 302 -18.09 22.09 25.73
C PRO A 302 -18.91 21.50 26.88
N GLY A 303 -20.11 20.99 26.60
CA GLY A 303 -20.96 20.35 27.61
C GLY A 303 -20.34 19.06 28.18
N SER A 304 -19.65 18.29 27.36
CA SER A 304 -18.94 17.08 27.82
C SER A 304 -17.73 17.41 28.69
N LEU A 305 -16.98 18.46 28.34
CA LEU A 305 -15.83 18.91 29.14
C LEU A 305 -16.29 19.49 30.47
N ALA A 306 -17.36 20.30 30.48
CA ALA A 306 -17.95 20.83 31.70
C ALA A 306 -18.36 19.71 32.68
N ARG A 307 -19.04 18.67 32.17
CA ARG A 307 -19.44 17.51 33.00
C ARG A 307 -18.24 16.73 33.56
N LYS A 308 -17.23 16.46 32.73
CA LYS A 308 -16.01 15.75 33.18
C LYS A 308 -15.18 16.57 34.16
N ARG A 309 -15.11 17.89 33.94
CA ARG A 309 -14.41 18.81 34.84
C ARG A 309 -15.07 18.87 36.20
N ALA A 310 -16.40 18.99 36.25
CA ALA A 310 -17.15 18.97 37.50
C ALA A 310 -16.99 17.64 38.27
N MET A 311 -16.82 16.52 37.57
CA MET A 311 -16.54 15.22 38.20
C MET A 311 -15.11 15.16 38.75
N ALA A 312 -14.10 15.56 37.96
CA ALA A 312 -12.71 15.59 38.39
C ALA A 312 -12.48 16.56 39.56
N GLU A 313 -13.17 17.71 39.58
CA GLU A 313 -13.16 18.65 40.71
C GLU A 313 -13.76 18.04 41.98
N ARG A 314 -14.83 17.23 41.87
CA ARG A 314 -15.40 16.49 43.01
C ARG A 314 -14.48 15.38 43.53
N GLU A 315 -13.71 14.76 42.65
CA GLU A 315 -12.72 13.73 42.99
C GLU A 315 -11.39 14.30 43.51
N GLY A 316 -11.21 15.63 43.45
CA GLY A 316 -9.97 16.30 43.87
C GLY A 316 -8.79 16.12 42.91
N ASP A 317 -9.02 15.58 41.70
CA ASP A 317 -7.99 15.26 40.71
C ASP A 317 -7.61 16.50 39.87
N MET A 318 -6.74 17.34 40.45
CA MET A 318 -6.28 18.60 39.85
C MET A 318 -5.40 18.41 38.61
N GLU A 319 -4.86 17.21 38.39
CA GLU A 319 -4.13 16.88 37.15
C GLU A 319 -5.11 16.62 36.02
N ARG A 320 -6.18 15.86 36.28
CA ARG A 320 -7.24 15.58 35.31
C ARG A 320 -7.99 16.86 34.90
N VAL A 321 -8.22 17.78 35.81
CA VAL A 321 -8.80 19.11 35.50
C VAL A 321 -7.91 19.90 34.53
N ARG A 322 -6.59 19.91 34.76
CA ARG A 322 -5.62 20.56 33.86
C ARG A 322 -5.58 19.88 32.48
N ALA A 323 -5.58 18.55 32.45
CA ALA A 323 -5.59 17.78 31.20
C ALA A 323 -6.84 18.05 30.34
N LEU A 324 -8.01 18.20 30.97
CA LEU A 324 -9.27 18.51 30.27
C LEU A 324 -9.26 19.88 29.57
N GLY A 325 -8.50 20.86 30.10
CA GLY A 325 -8.36 22.20 29.53
C GLY A 325 -7.52 22.25 28.25
N GLN A 326 -6.72 21.22 27.97
CA GLN A 326 -5.85 21.13 26.80
C GLN A 326 -6.48 20.36 25.62
N ILE A 327 -7.73 19.91 25.75
CA ILE A 327 -8.39 19.09 24.72
C ILE A 327 -8.77 19.94 23.53
N VAL A 328 -8.08 19.71 22.40
CA VAL A 328 -8.38 20.36 21.12
C VAL A 328 -9.60 19.70 20.45
N PRO A 329 -10.55 20.48 19.90
CA PRO A 329 -11.68 19.95 19.16
C PRO A 329 -11.23 19.14 17.93
N PHE A 330 -11.99 18.10 17.59
CA PHE A 330 -11.70 17.31 16.41
C PHE A 330 -11.96 18.10 15.14
N ASP A 331 -11.02 18.06 14.19
CA ASP A 331 -11.10 18.76 12.92
C ASP A 331 -10.74 17.85 11.76
N VAL A 332 -11.71 17.54 10.91
CA VAL A 332 -11.50 16.72 9.72
C VAL A 332 -10.57 17.41 8.73
N PHE A 333 -10.64 18.73 8.57
CA PHE A 333 -9.76 19.45 7.63
C PHE A 333 -8.31 19.37 8.06
N SER A 334 -8.01 19.47 9.36
CA SER A 334 -6.66 19.22 9.86
C SER A 334 -6.19 17.78 9.61
N ARG A 335 -7.08 16.78 9.50
CA ARG A 335 -6.72 15.39 9.17
C ARG A 335 -6.39 15.26 7.69
N ILE A 336 -7.21 15.86 6.82
CA ILE A 336 -6.91 15.98 5.38
C ILE A 336 -5.57 16.69 5.16
N ALA A 337 -5.29 17.76 5.90
CA ALA A 337 -4.01 18.46 5.83
C ALA A 337 -2.82 17.61 6.32
N ARG A 338 -3.06 16.63 7.20
CA ARG A 338 -2.07 15.66 7.67
C ARG A 338 -2.02 14.38 6.84
N ALA A 339 -2.83 14.28 5.77
CA ALA A 339 -2.70 13.18 4.84
C ALA A 339 -1.28 13.13 4.26
N GLU A 340 -0.85 11.95 3.82
CA GLU A 340 0.46 11.74 3.22
C GLU A 340 0.51 12.33 1.80
N TRP A 341 0.42 13.66 1.67
CA TRP A 341 0.43 14.37 0.40
C TRP A 341 1.65 14.05 -0.46
N ASP A 342 2.80 13.82 0.18
CA ASP A 342 4.01 13.38 -0.52
C ASP A 342 3.83 12.02 -1.18
N THR A 343 3.17 11.07 -0.50
CA THR A 343 2.83 9.75 -1.03
C THR A 343 1.80 9.86 -2.17
N LEU A 344 0.75 10.68 -2.02
CA LEU A 344 -0.25 10.91 -3.08
C LEU A 344 0.36 11.53 -4.34
N LEU A 345 1.21 12.54 -4.19
CA LEU A 345 1.88 13.22 -5.30
C LEU A 345 2.95 12.34 -5.96
N PHE A 346 3.60 11.46 -5.18
CA PHE A 346 4.48 10.44 -5.72
C PHE A 346 3.71 9.47 -6.63
N PHE A 347 2.53 9.00 -6.22
CA PHE A 347 1.71 8.12 -7.06
C PHE A 347 1.21 8.83 -8.32
N TYR A 348 0.81 10.10 -8.22
CA TYR A 348 0.52 10.91 -9.41
C TYR A 348 1.69 10.86 -10.38
N GLY A 349 2.90 11.18 -9.91
CA GLY A 349 4.09 11.18 -10.76
C GLY A 349 4.31 9.83 -11.44
N VAL A 350 4.23 8.74 -10.68
CA VAL A 350 4.44 7.38 -11.20
C VAL A 350 3.39 7.01 -12.25
N VAL A 351 2.10 7.19 -11.92
CA VAL A 351 0.97 6.90 -12.83
C VAL A 351 1.10 7.70 -14.12
N MET A 352 1.38 9.00 -14.02
CA MET A 352 1.55 9.84 -15.20
C MET A 352 2.79 9.48 -16.02
N CYS A 353 3.92 9.13 -15.39
CA CYS A 353 5.11 8.68 -16.12
C CYS A 353 4.85 7.37 -16.87
N VAL A 354 4.27 6.37 -16.19
CA VAL A 354 3.99 5.06 -16.77
C VAL A 354 2.93 5.16 -17.86
N GLY A 355 1.88 5.96 -17.67
CA GLY A 355 0.89 6.25 -18.71
C GLY A 355 1.52 6.89 -19.95
N GLY A 356 2.46 7.84 -19.76
CA GLY A 356 3.23 8.42 -20.86
C GLY A 356 4.12 7.40 -21.59
N LEU A 357 4.82 6.53 -20.86
CA LEU A 357 5.61 5.45 -21.44
C LEU A 357 4.75 4.40 -22.15
N GLY A 358 3.54 4.15 -21.65
CA GLY A 358 2.51 3.34 -22.29
C GLY A 358 2.12 3.91 -23.63
N TYR A 359 1.78 5.20 -23.67
CA TYR A 359 1.41 5.94 -24.89
C TYR A 359 2.53 6.00 -25.93
N ILE A 360 3.80 5.98 -25.50
CA ILE A 360 4.98 5.87 -26.38
C ILE A 360 5.11 4.46 -27.01
N GLY A 361 4.64 3.42 -26.32
CA GLY A 361 4.71 2.02 -26.73
C GLY A 361 5.65 1.12 -25.91
N TYR A 362 6.33 1.63 -24.87
CA TYR A 362 7.26 0.81 -24.08
C TYR A 362 6.58 -0.31 -23.30
N LEU A 363 5.36 -0.07 -22.81
CA LEU A 363 4.60 -1.07 -22.08
C LEU A 363 4.19 -2.23 -22.98
N GLU A 364 3.90 -1.99 -24.25
CA GLU A 364 3.57 -3.04 -25.21
C GLU A 364 4.77 -3.96 -25.47
N MET A 365 5.97 -3.39 -25.61
CA MET A 365 7.20 -4.15 -25.74
C MET A 365 7.47 -5.00 -24.49
N LEU A 366 7.26 -4.44 -23.29
CA LEU A 366 7.35 -5.20 -22.04
C LEU A 366 6.32 -6.32 -21.97
N SER A 367 5.07 -6.05 -22.36
CA SER A 367 3.98 -7.02 -22.35
C SER A 367 4.31 -8.21 -23.24
N THR A 368 4.76 -7.94 -24.47
CA THR A 368 5.16 -8.98 -25.43
C THR A 368 6.36 -9.79 -24.91
N SER A 369 7.36 -9.13 -24.34
CA SER A 369 8.57 -9.80 -23.83
C SER A 369 8.31 -10.64 -22.57
N LEU A 370 7.38 -10.22 -21.70
CA LEU A 370 7.06 -10.93 -20.46
C LEU A 370 5.99 -12.00 -20.65
N TYR A 371 4.93 -11.70 -21.40
CA TYR A 371 3.75 -12.55 -21.53
C TYR A 371 3.62 -13.25 -22.89
N GLY A 372 4.24 -12.72 -23.96
CA GLY A 372 4.14 -13.28 -25.32
C GLY A 372 4.80 -14.66 -25.49
N GLY A 373 5.72 -15.03 -24.60
CA GLY A 373 6.40 -16.34 -24.60
C GLY A 373 5.57 -17.50 -24.00
N GLY A 374 4.34 -17.25 -23.52
CA GLY A 374 3.39 -18.30 -23.13
C GLY A 374 3.48 -18.81 -21.68
N ASN A 375 4.14 -18.10 -20.76
CA ASN A 375 4.09 -18.45 -19.32
C ASN A 375 3.80 -17.24 -18.41
N PRO A 376 2.52 -16.82 -18.32
CA PRO A 376 2.10 -15.75 -17.42
C PRO A 376 2.42 -16.01 -15.95
N THR A 377 2.43 -17.29 -15.51
CA THR A 377 2.80 -17.64 -14.13
C THR A 377 4.22 -17.20 -13.81
N LEU A 378 5.18 -17.52 -14.69
CA LEU A 378 6.57 -17.12 -14.51
C LEU A 378 6.71 -15.59 -14.52
N ALA A 379 6.03 -14.91 -15.44
CA ALA A 379 6.03 -13.45 -15.51
C ALA A 379 5.52 -12.83 -14.20
N ASN A 380 4.38 -13.31 -13.69
CA ASN A 380 3.76 -12.82 -12.46
C ASN A 380 4.61 -13.07 -11.21
N VAL A 381 5.29 -14.22 -11.14
CA VAL A 381 6.22 -14.54 -10.06
C VAL A 381 7.46 -13.66 -10.12
N VAL A 382 8.06 -13.49 -11.30
CA VAL A 382 9.24 -12.63 -11.47
C VAL A 382 8.91 -11.17 -11.17
N LEU A 383 7.79 -10.65 -11.67
CA LEU A 383 7.34 -9.29 -11.38
C LEU A 383 7.10 -9.08 -9.88
N GLY A 384 6.49 -10.05 -9.19
CA GLY A 384 6.35 -10.00 -7.74
C GLY A 384 7.69 -9.98 -7.00
N LEU A 385 8.66 -10.80 -7.41
CA LEU A 385 10.01 -10.75 -6.83
C LEU A 385 10.71 -9.42 -7.12
N MET A 386 10.51 -8.84 -8.31
CA MET A 386 11.00 -7.52 -8.67
C MET A 386 10.38 -6.41 -7.81
N SER A 387 9.17 -6.63 -7.28
CA SER A 387 8.53 -5.72 -6.32
C SER A 387 9.31 -5.58 -5.00
N SER A 388 10.30 -6.44 -4.75
CA SER A 388 11.25 -6.27 -3.63
C SER A 388 12.25 -5.13 -3.83
N VAL A 389 12.42 -4.67 -5.07
CA VAL A 389 13.37 -3.61 -5.44
C VAL A 389 12.64 -2.38 -5.95
N VAL A 390 11.60 -2.59 -6.75
CA VAL A 390 10.71 -1.55 -7.27
C VAL A 390 9.45 -1.58 -6.42
N ASP A 391 9.01 -0.43 -5.92
CA ASP A 391 7.74 -0.30 -5.21
C ASP A 391 6.58 -0.96 -5.98
N ASN A 392 5.67 -1.57 -5.24
CA ASN A 392 4.61 -2.43 -5.72
C ASN A 392 3.68 -1.70 -6.71
N ILE A 393 3.52 -0.40 -6.50
CA ILE A 393 2.56 0.45 -7.20
C ILE A 393 2.96 0.68 -8.67
N PRO A 394 4.19 1.13 -8.99
CA PRO A 394 4.65 1.18 -10.38
C PRO A 394 4.53 -0.15 -11.13
N VAL A 395 4.85 -1.27 -10.45
CA VAL A 395 4.77 -2.61 -11.06
C VAL A 395 3.33 -2.96 -11.41
N MET A 396 2.40 -2.83 -10.45
CA MET A 396 1.00 -3.15 -10.67
C MET A 396 0.33 -2.20 -11.65
N PHE A 397 0.65 -0.91 -11.60
CA PHE A 397 0.14 0.04 -12.57
C PHE A 397 0.58 -0.33 -13.99
N ALA A 398 1.87 -0.66 -14.18
CA ALA A 398 2.38 -1.08 -15.47
C ALA A 398 1.67 -2.35 -15.98
N VAL A 399 1.42 -3.35 -15.13
CA VAL A 399 0.68 -4.56 -15.53
C VAL A 399 -0.76 -4.25 -15.91
N LEU A 400 -1.45 -3.40 -15.16
CA LEU A 400 -2.82 -2.97 -15.47
C LEU A 400 -2.87 -2.19 -16.80
N THR A 401 -1.92 -1.28 -17.04
CA THR A 401 -1.85 -0.52 -18.29
C THR A 401 -1.44 -1.40 -19.47
N MET A 402 -0.59 -2.41 -19.27
CA MET A 402 -0.26 -3.41 -20.30
C MET A 402 -1.47 -4.28 -20.66
N HIS A 403 -2.36 -4.52 -19.70
CA HIS A 403 -3.55 -5.35 -19.80
C HIS A 403 -3.32 -6.65 -20.59
N PRO A 404 -2.34 -7.50 -20.20
CA PRO A 404 -2.04 -8.72 -20.93
C PRO A 404 -3.23 -9.69 -20.86
N GLU A 405 -3.47 -10.43 -21.93
CA GLU A 405 -4.46 -11.50 -21.92
C GLU A 405 -3.99 -12.66 -21.03
N MET A 406 -4.63 -12.80 -19.86
CA MET A 406 -4.35 -13.88 -18.92
C MET A 406 -5.60 -14.26 -18.13
N SER A 407 -5.62 -15.49 -17.60
CA SER A 407 -6.77 -16.00 -16.86
C SER A 407 -6.99 -15.26 -15.55
N HIS A 408 -8.18 -15.40 -14.97
CA HIS A 408 -8.51 -14.77 -13.69
C HIS A 408 -7.56 -15.19 -12.55
N GLY A 409 -7.15 -16.46 -12.52
CA GLY A 409 -6.15 -16.98 -11.59
C GLY A 409 -4.78 -16.30 -11.70
N GLN A 410 -4.40 -15.86 -12.90
CA GLN A 410 -3.17 -15.09 -13.13
C GLN A 410 -3.27 -13.66 -12.64
N TRP A 411 -4.43 -13.01 -12.81
CA TRP A 411 -4.70 -11.69 -12.22
C TRP A 411 -4.65 -11.73 -10.69
N LEU A 412 -5.25 -12.75 -10.08
CA LEU A 412 -5.14 -13.00 -8.65
C LEU A 412 -3.69 -13.30 -8.24
N LEU A 413 -2.93 -14.04 -9.06
CA LEU A 413 -1.54 -14.36 -8.79
C LEU A 413 -0.67 -13.10 -8.77
N ILE A 414 -0.74 -12.23 -9.78
CA ILE A 414 0.05 -10.99 -9.78
C ILE A 414 -0.33 -10.06 -8.64
N THR A 415 -1.63 -10.00 -8.31
CA THR A 415 -2.14 -9.22 -7.17
C THR A 415 -1.50 -9.69 -5.86
N LEU A 416 -1.47 -11.00 -5.64
CA LEU A 416 -0.79 -11.60 -4.49
C LEU A 416 0.72 -11.35 -4.53
N THR A 417 1.39 -11.69 -5.64
CA THR A 417 2.84 -11.69 -5.72
C THR A 417 3.44 -10.29 -5.67
N ALA A 418 2.80 -9.29 -6.26
CA ALA A 418 3.23 -7.89 -6.14
C ALA A 418 2.96 -7.34 -4.75
N GLY A 419 1.82 -7.66 -4.13
CA GLY A 419 1.50 -7.22 -2.77
C GLY A 419 2.47 -7.77 -1.72
N VAL A 420 2.80 -9.06 -1.79
CA VAL A 420 3.71 -9.70 -0.81
C VAL A 420 5.19 -9.57 -1.16
N GLY A 421 5.53 -9.37 -2.43
CA GLY A 421 6.90 -9.37 -2.94
C GLY A 421 7.79 -8.28 -2.34
N GLY A 422 7.20 -7.13 -2.02
CA GLY A 422 7.87 -6.03 -1.30
C GLY A 422 8.40 -6.39 0.08
N SER A 423 8.01 -7.55 0.64
CA SER A 423 8.50 -8.04 1.93
C SER A 423 9.88 -8.68 1.86
N LEU A 424 10.41 -9.02 0.67
CA LEU A 424 11.68 -9.75 0.54
C LEU A 424 12.89 -8.92 0.99
N LEU A 425 12.81 -7.60 0.75
CA LEU A 425 13.83 -6.62 1.14
C LEU A 425 13.15 -5.50 1.93
N SER A 426 13.80 -4.99 2.97
CA SER A 426 13.21 -3.93 3.81
C SER A 426 12.97 -2.62 3.06
N ILE A 427 13.68 -2.37 1.96
CA ILE A 427 13.48 -1.21 1.08
C ILE A 427 12.38 -1.44 0.03
N GLY A 428 11.92 -2.68 -0.13
CA GLY A 428 10.95 -3.07 -1.15
C GLY A 428 9.50 -2.74 -0.80
N SER A 429 9.24 -2.21 0.39
CA SER A 429 7.90 -1.78 0.80
C SER A 429 7.96 -0.57 1.71
N ALA A 430 6.94 0.29 1.62
CA ALA A 430 6.78 1.47 2.48
C ALA A 430 6.81 1.10 3.97
N ALA A 431 6.20 -0.02 4.35
CA ALA A 431 6.23 -0.55 5.71
C ALA A 431 7.66 -0.86 6.19
N GLY A 432 8.47 -1.50 5.34
CA GLY A 432 9.86 -1.80 5.66
C GLY A 432 10.71 -0.53 5.84
N VAL A 433 10.57 0.45 4.95
CA VAL A 433 11.27 1.74 5.04
C VAL A 433 10.86 2.51 6.29
N ALA A 434 9.56 2.58 6.58
CA ALA A 434 9.02 3.24 7.76
C ALA A 434 9.58 2.66 9.06
N LEU A 435 9.64 1.33 9.17
CA LEU A 435 10.19 0.64 10.33
C LEU A 435 11.69 0.89 10.49
N MET A 436 12.45 1.01 9.40
CA MET A 436 13.89 1.36 9.48
C MET A 436 14.09 2.77 10.04
N GLY A 437 13.20 3.69 9.68
CA GLY A 437 13.18 5.05 10.25
C GLY A 437 12.78 5.05 11.73
N GLN A 438 11.71 4.35 12.10
CA GLN A 438 11.14 4.38 13.45
C GLN A 438 11.94 3.58 14.47
N ALA A 439 12.41 2.38 14.11
CA ALA A 439 13.23 1.52 14.96
C ALA A 439 14.73 1.67 14.63
N ARG A 440 15.18 2.92 14.40
CA ARG A 440 16.55 3.22 14.02
C ARG A 440 17.55 2.65 15.04
N GLY A 441 18.52 1.89 14.55
CA GLY A 441 19.53 1.22 15.38
C GLY A 441 19.11 -0.15 15.95
N TYR A 442 17.84 -0.54 15.79
CA TYR A 442 17.31 -1.85 16.15
C TYR A 442 16.95 -2.67 14.89
N TYR A 443 16.12 -2.10 14.02
CA TYR A 443 15.76 -2.69 12.73
C TYR A 443 16.62 -2.11 11.60
N THR A 444 17.25 -2.98 10.80
CA THR A 444 18.23 -2.60 9.77
C THR A 444 18.05 -3.44 8.52
N PHE A 445 18.43 -2.91 7.35
CA PHE A 445 18.44 -3.66 6.10
C PHE A 445 19.21 -4.97 6.20
N ALA A 446 20.41 -4.96 6.79
CA ALA A 446 21.21 -6.16 6.97
C ALA A 446 20.55 -7.18 7.91
N GLY A 447 19.84 -6.71 8.95
CA GLY A 447 19.06 -7.58 9.83
C GLY A 447 17.89 -8.24 9.12
N HIS A 448 17.17 -7.48 8.30
CA HIS A 448 16.07 -7.99 7.48
C HIS A 448 16.56 -8.98 6.42
N LEU A 449 17.65 -8.64 5.71
CA LEU A 449 18.21 -9.45 4.63
C LEU A 449 18.61 -10.86 5.09
N LYS A 450 19.03 -11.03 6.37
CA LYS A 450 19.29 -12.35 6.95
C LYS A 450 18.08 -13.28 6.93
N TRP A 451 16.88 -12.72 6.96
CA TRP A 451 15.61 -13.45 6.93
C TRP A 451 15.01 -13.55 5.52
N ALA A 452 15.57 -12.87 4.52
CA ALA A 452 15.08 -12.92 3.14
C ALA A 452 14.90 -14.35 2.59
N PRO A 453 15.77 -15.35 2.87
CA PRO A 453 15.54 -16.73 2.43
C PRO A 453 14.27 -17.36 3.04
N VAL A 454 13.97 -17.03 4.30
CA VAL A 454 12.77 -17.51 5.00
C VAL A 454 11.52 -16.80 4.48
N ILE A 455 11.62 -15.51 4.16
CA ILE A 455 10.53 -14.75 3.53
C ILE A 455 10.27 -15.27 2.11
N LEU A 456 11.32 -15.60 1.36
CA LEU A 456 11.23 -16.20 0.03
C LEU A 456 10.54 -17.57 0.06
N LEU A 457 10.80 -18.36 1.11
CA LEU A 457 10.07 -19.61 1.34
C LEU A 457 8.56 -19.35 1.53
N GLY A 458 8.18 -18.34 2.32
CA GLY A 458 6.79 -17.91 2.48
C GLY A 458 6.15 -17.46 1.17
N TYR A 459 6.88 -16.67 0.38
CA TYR A 459 6.49 -16.23 -0.95
C TYR A 459 6.23 -17.42 -1.88
N ALA A 460 7.19 -18.35 -1.99
CA ALA A 460 7.04 -19.55 -2.83
C ALA A 460 5.88 -20.44 -2.36
N ALA A 461 5.72 -20.61 -1.04
CA ALA A 461 4.62 -21.38 -0.46
C ALA A 461 3.26 -20.75 -0.76
N SER A 462 3.13 -19.41 -0.70
CA SER A 462 1.89 -18.72 -1.06
C SER A 462 1.54 -18.84 -2.54
N VAL A 463 2.55 -18.75 -3.43
CA VAL A 463 2.36 -18.97 -4.87
C VAL A 463 1.90 -20.39 -5.14
N ALA A 464 2.58 -21.39 -4.56
CA ALA A 464 2.21 -22.79 -4.71
C ALA A 464 0.79 -23.07 -4.17
N THR A 465 0.44 -22.46 -3.04
CA THR A 465 -0.90 -22.57 -2.43
C THR A 465 -1.97 -22.01 -3.36
N HIS A 466 -1.72 -20.83 -3.96
CA HIS A 466 -2.65 -20.22 -4.91
C HIS A 466 -2.82 -21.08 -6.17
N LEU A 467 -1.70 -21.55 -6.76
CA LEU A 467 -1.73 -22.43 -7.93
C LEU A 467 -2.47 -23.74 -7.67
N TYR A 468 -2.33 -24.30 -6.45
CA TYR A 468 -2.96 -25.57 -6.09
C TYR A 468 -4.46 -25.42 -5.74
N LEU A 469 -4.81 -24.49 -4.85
CA LEU A 469 -6.19 -24.33 -4.38
C LEU A 469 -7.10 -23.71 -5.44
N ASN A 470 -6.55 -22.84 -6.27
CA ASN A 470 -7.31 -22.08 -7.26
C ASN A 470 -7.00 -22.53 -8.69
N ALA A 471 -6.58 -23.79 -8.88
CA ALA A 471 -6.16 -24.35 -10.17
C ALA A 471 -7.20 -24.14 -11.29
N GLU A 472 -8.49 -24.18 -10.96
CA GLU A 472 -9.59 -23.96 -11.91
C GLU A 472 -9.60 -22.55 -12.52
N LEU A 473 -9.13 -21.54 -11.77
CA LEU A 473 -9.06 -20.15 -12.24
C LEU A 473 -7.90 -19.91 -13.24
N PHE A 474 -6.99 -20.89 -13.40
CA PHE A 474 -5.87 -20.81 -14.35
C PHE A 474 -6.24 -21.22 -15.77
N GLN A 475 -7.48 -21.68 -15.99
CA GLN A 475 -8.00 -21.93 -17.33
C GLN A 475 -8.54 -20.63 -17.92
N ILE A 476 -8.13 -20.31 -19.14
CA ILE A 476 -8.76 -19.23 -19.92
C ILE A 476 -10.07 -19.82 -20.46
N PHE A 477 -11.18 -19.60 -19.76
CA PHE A 477 -12.49 -19.89 -20.34
C PHE A 477 -12.69 -18.90 -21.50
N GLY A 478 -12.90 -19.43 -22.71
CA GLY A 478 -13.06 -18.64 -23.93
C GLY A 478 -14.19 -17.62 -23.82
N SER A 479 -14.08 -16.54 -24.62
CA SER A 479 -15.02 -15.43 -24.74
C SER A 479 -16.49 -15.83 -24.53
N PRO A 480 -17.31 -15.01 -23.83
CA PRO A 480 -18.74 -15.21 -23.78
C PRO A 480 -19.35 -14.91 -25.16
N GLY A 481 -19.36 -15.93 -26.03
CA GLY A 481 -20.15 -15.97 -27.24
C GLY A 481 -21.36 -16.86 -27.01
N GLY A 482 -22.55 -16.24 -26.94
CA GLY A 482 -23.83 -16.92 -27.10
C GLY A 482 -24.68 -17.05 -25.84
N HIS A 483 -25.42 -15.98 -25.52
CA HIS A 483 -26.88 -15.99 -25.50
C HIS A 483 -27.43 -14.58 -25.73
#